data_AF-L7RRE0-F1
#
_entry.id   AF-L7RRE0-F1
#
_cell.length_a   1.000
_cell.length_b   1.000
_cell.length_c   1.000
_cell.angle_alpha   90.00
_cell.angle_beta   90.00
_cell.angle_gamma   90.00
#
_symmetry.space_group_name_H-M   'P 1'
#
loop_
_entity.id
_entity.type
_entity.pdbx_description
1 polymer ?
#
loop_
_entity_poly.entity_id
_entity_poly.type
_entity_poly.pdbx_seq_one_letter_code
_entity_poly.pdbx_strand_id
1 'polypeptide(L)'
;LLHVERNQPQFDRLENLYLDHNSIVTLNLSTSHTLNNLKLSHNDWDCNSLRALFINVAQPVVDDADQHCKIDYQLEHGLCCKECDNPYLDRLLQYIALTSVAEKLQRTQGRCSTADAINSLQSLYHFITQQGVVELQGNLQLEAEVNELRTAVQQLTIEQIQQQQLLARLQAEIDTNLQRYHLPKDELARPSDSLNKLFTHLRERH
;
A
#
# COMPACT_ATOMS: atom_id res chain seq x y z
N LEU A 1 -3.02 -9.62 1.95
CA LEU A 1 -3.98 -10.63 1.47
C LEU A 1 -3.71 -11.92 2.24
N LEU A 2 -4.69 -12.45 2.96
CA LEU A 2 -4.55 -13.71 3.69
C LEU A 2 -5.20 -14.82 2.86
N HIS A 3 -4.39 -15.79 2.44
CA HIS A 3 -4.85 -16.95 1.68
C HIS A 3 -5.04 -18.12 2.64
N VAL A 4 -6.28 -18.60 2.78
CA VAL A 4 -6.62 -19.74 3.64
C VAL A 4 -6.93 -20.91 2.72
N GLU A 5 -5.97 -21.82 2.56
CA GLU A 5 -6.11 -23.05 1.78
C GLU A 5 -5.89 -24.28 2.64
N ARG A 6 -6.61 -25.36 2.30
CA ARG A 6 -6.47 -26.69 2.94
C ARG A 6 -6.57 -26.65 4.47
N ASN A 7 -7.41 -25.74 4.97
CA ASN A 7 -7.62 -25.49 6.40
C ASN A 7 -8.58 -26.49 7.06
N GLN A 8 -9.36 -27.23 6.27
CA GLN A 8 -10.37 -28.18 6.74
C GLN A 8 -9.85 -29.16 7.82
N PRO A 9 -8.74 -29.91 7.63
CA PRO A 9 -8.34 -30.93 8.60
C PRO A 9 -7.97 -30.36 9.97
N GLN A 10 -7.60 -29.08 10.06
CA GLN A 10 -7.36 -28.38 11.31
C GLN A 10 -8.64 -27.78 11.88
N PHE A 11 -9.41 -27.05 11.07
CA PHE A 11 -10.56 -26.28 11.55
C PHE A 11 -11.77 -27.15 11.87
N ASP A 12 -11.94 -28.27 11.16
CA ASP A 12 -13.08 -29.18 11.37
C ASP A 12 -13.06 -29.85 12.76
N ARG A 13 -11.92 -29.84 13.45
CA ARG A 13 -11.74 -30.47 14.77
C ARG A 13 -11.88 -29.49 15.94
N LEU A 14 -12.09 -28.21 15.64
CA LEU A 14 -12.23 -27.18 16.66
C LEU A 14 -13.68 -27.10 17.13
N GLU A 15 -13.88 -26.70 18.39
CA GLU A 15 -15.20 -26.35 18.92
C GLU A 15 -15.48 -24.85 18.77
N ASN A 16 -14.44 -24.01 18.83
CA ASN A 16 -14.54 -22.55 18.74
C ASN A 16 -13.49 -22.04 17.75
N LEU A 17 -13.90 -21.23 16.79
CA LEU A 17 -13.03 -20.63 15.78
C LEU A 17 -13.41 -19.17 15.54
N TYR A 18 -12.49 -18.27 15.87
CA TYR A 18 -12.70 -16.83 15.72
C TYR A 18 -11.80 -16.31 14.61
N LEU A 19 -12.43 -15.89 13.50
CA LEU A 19 -11.76 -15.39 12.31
C LEU A 19 -12.17 -13.95 11.99
N ASP A 20 -12.94 -13.31 12.86
CA ASP A 20 -13.38 -11.93 12.68
C ASP A 20 -12.20 -10.93 12.64
N HIS A 21 -12.41 -9.77 12.03
CA HIS A 21 -11.42 -8.69 11.91
C HIS A 21 -10.13 -9.09 11.17
N ASN A 22 -10.29 -9.79 10.05
CA ASN A 22 -9.20 -10.21 9.18
C ASN A 22 -9.43 -9.72 7.74
N SER A 23 -8.74 -10.32 6.77
CA SER A 23 -8.96 -10.08 5.35
C SER A 23 -9.02 -11.41 4.60
N ILE A 24 -9.74 -12.37 5.20
CA ILE A 24 -9.97 -13.69 4.62
C ILE A 24 -10.98 -13.54 3.49
N VAL A 25 -10.71 -14.25 2.39
CA VAL A 25 -11.52 -14.19 1.18
C VAL A 25 -12.38 -15.44 1.03
N THR A 26 -11.83 -16.61 1.34
CA THR A 26 -12.55 -17.88 1.27
C THR A 26 -12.32 -18.70 2.54
N LEU A 27 -13.35 -19.45 2.95
CA LEU A 27 -13.27 -20.41 4.04
C LEU A 27 -14.04 -21.66 3.63
N ASN A 28 -13.47 -22.83 3.92
CA ASN A 28 -14.13 -24.11 3.67
C ASN A 28 -14.09 -24.97 4.94
N LEU A 29 -15.22 -25.56 5.27
CA LEU A 29 -15.43 -26.49 6.38
C LEU A 29 -16.16 -27.72 5.87
N SER A 30 -15.82 -28.90 6.37
CA SER A 30 -16.57 -30.12 6.01
C SER A 30 -17.92 -30.16 6.73
N THR A 31 -18.87 -30.94 6.20
CA THR A 31 -20.15 -31.23 6.88
C THR A 31 -19.98 -31.96 8.21
N SER A 32 -18.80 -32.50 8.49
CA SER A 32 -18.46 -33.24 9.71
C SER A 32 -17.69 -32.40 10.75
N HIS A 33 -17.67 -31.07 10.59
CA HIS A 33 -16.99 -30.20 11.55
C HIS A 33 -17.61 -30.30 12.96
N THR A 34 -16.81 -29.99 13.99
CA THR A 34 -17.25 -29.99 15.39
C THR A 34 -17.51 -28.59 15.97
N LEU A 35 -17.51 -27.55 15.12
CA LEU A 35 -17.67 -26.17 15.54
C LEU A 35 -19.04 -25.89 16.17
N ASN A 36 -18.99 -25.28 17.34
CA ASN A 36 -20.14 -24.75 18.09
C ASN A 36 -20.18 -23.21 18.07
N ASN A 37 -19.01 -22.56 17.97
CA ASN A 37 -18.90 -21.10 17.87
C ASN A 37 -17.95 -20.70 16.74
N LEU A 38 -18.45 -19.85 15.84
CA LEU A 38 -17.74 -19.34 14.69
C LEU A 38 -17.97 -17.83 14.56
N LYS A 39 -16.90 -17.05 14.42
CA LYS A 39 -16.97 -15.61 14.11
C LYS A 39 -16.28 -15.30 12.80
N LEU A 40 -16.97 -14.57 11.92
CA LEU A 40 -16.60 -14.35 10.51
C LEU A 40 -16.71 -12.89 10.05
N SER A 41 -17.29 -11.99 10.86
CA SER A 41 -17.48 -10.58 10.47
C SER A 41 -16.16 -9.85 10.22
N HIS A 42 -16.21 -8.69 9.57
CA HIS A 42 -15.04 -7.84 9.30
C HIS A 42 -13.94 -8.58 8.52
N ASN A 43 -14.35 -9.26 7.44
CA ASN A 43 -13.48 -9.95 6.48
C ASN A 43 -13.78 -9.49 5.05
N ASP A 44 -13.11 -10.09 4.06
CA ASP A 44 -13.16 -9.66 2.67
C ASP A 44 -13.75 -10.73 1.74
N TRP A 45 -14.87 -11.31 2.17
CA TRP A 45 -15.39 -12.57 1.65
C TRP A 45 -15.72 -12.56 0.15
N ASP A 46 -15.56 -13.73 -0.45
CA ASP A 46 -16.17 -14.10 -1.72
C ASP A 46 -17.59 -14.64 -1.50
N CYS A 47 -18.55 -14.18 -2.29
CA CYS A 47 -19.96 -14.54 -2.10
C CYS A 47 -20.23 -16.03 -2.36
N ASN A 48 -19.57 -16.63 -3.36
CA ASN A 48 -19.75 -18.05 -3.67
C ASN A 48 -19.15 -18.93 -2.58
N SER A 49 -17.99 -18.54 -2.03
CA SER A 49 -17.41 -19.21 -0.86
C SER A 49 -18.34 -19.16 0.36
N LEU A 50 -18.98 -18.02 0.65
CA LEU A 50 -19.94 -17.93 1.76
C LEU A 50 -21.15 -18.82 1.53
N ARG A 51 -21.76 -18.78 0.34
CA ARG A 51 -22.90 -19.65 0.01
C ARG A 51 -22.55 -21.12 0.21
N ALA A 52 -21.38 -21.55 -0.25
CA ALA A 52 -20.91 -22.92 -0.05
C ALA A 52 -20.67 -23.25 1.43
N LEU A 53 -20.11 -22.32 2.21
CA LEU A 53 -19.87 -22.48 3.64
C LEU A 53 -21.19 -22.68 4.41
N PHE A 54 -22.21 -21.86 4.12
CA PHE A 54 -23.50 -21.89 4.80
C PHE A 54 -24.39 -23.08 4.41
N ILE A 55 -24.00 -23.89 3.41
CA ILE A 55 -24.58 -25.23 3.21
C ILE A 55 -24.18 -26.16 4.35
N ASN A 56 -22.96 -26.03 4.86
CA ASN A 56 -22.39 -26.92 5.88
C ASN A 56 -22.56 -26.36 7.30
N VAL A 57 -22.59 -25.03 7.44
CA VAL A 57 -22.66 -24.32 8.72
C VAL A 57 -23.96 -23.53 8.79
N ALA A 58 -24.84 -23.84 9.73
CA ALA A 58 -26.06 -23.06 9.96
C ALA A 58 -25.91 -22.14 11.18
N GLN A 59 -26.67 -21.04 11.21
CA GLN A 59 -26.92 -20.33 12.48
C GLN A 59 -27.63 -21.29 13.46
N PRO A 60 -27.27 -21.31 14.76
CA PRO A 60 -26.56 -20.28 15.52
C PRO A 60 -25.04 -20.48 15.66
N VAL A 61 -24.41 -21.38 14.89
CA VAL A 61 -22.96 -21.62 15.00
C VAL A 61 -22.16 -20.35 14.67
N VAL A 62 -22.64 -19.55 13.72
CA VAL A 62 -22.09 -18.22 13.41
C VAL A 62 -22.70 -17.18 14.36
N ASP A 63 -21.87 -16.56 15.20
CA ASP A 63 -22.26 -15.69 16.33
C ASP A 63 -21.97 -14.19 16.07
N ASP A 64 -21.73 -13.81 14.81
CA ASP A 64 -21.52 -12.41 14.42
C ASP A 64 -22.02 -12.10 13.00
N ALA A 65 -22.12 -10.81 12.69
CA ALA A 65 -22.61 -10.29 11.41
C ALA A 65 -22.04 -8.90 11.13
N ASP A 66 -21.89 -8.57 9.86
CA ASP A 66 -21.56 -7.24 9.38
C ASP A 66 -22.82 -6.35 9.34
N GLN A 67 -22.65 -5.07 9.68
CA GLN A 67 -23.75 -4.10 9.66
C GLN A 67 -23.86 -3.35 8.32
N HIS A 68 -22.71 -3.06 7.70
CA HIS A 68 -22.62 -2.28 6.48
C HIS A 68 -21.49 -2.80 5.61
N CYS A 69 -21.72 -2.83 4.29
CA CYS A 69 -20.74 -3.26 3.32
C CYS A 69 -20.17 -2.07 2.54
N LYS A 70 -18.89 -2.20 2.14
CA LYS A 70 -18.25 -1.23 1.24
C LYS A 70 -18.85 -1.31 -0.17
N ILE A 71 -18.52 -0.33 -1.01
CA ILE A 71 -19.01 -0.30 -2.41
C ILE A 71 -18.64 -1.61 -3.14
N ASP A 72 -19.55 -2.08 -3.98
CA ASP A 72 -19.47 -3.36 -4.72
C ASP A 72 -19.53 -4.63 -3.85
N TYR A 73 -19.84 -4.50 -2.56
CA TYR A 73 -20.09 -5.62 -1.65
C TYR A 73 -21.57 -5.64 -1.26
N GLN A 74 -22.06 -6.83 -0.95
CA GLN A 74 -23.43 -7.08 -0.53
C GLN A 74 -23.44 -7.98 0.72
N LEU A 75 -24.56 -7.98 1.44
CA LEU A 75 -24.77 -8.91 2.55
C LEU A 75 -25.24 -10.26 2.04
N GLU A 76 -24.52 -11.32 2.42
CA GLU A 76 -24.87 -12.72 2.19
C GLU A 76 -24.82 -13.42 3.56
N HIS A 77 -25.97 -13.94 4.01
CA HIS A 77 -26.10 -14.56 5.34
C HIS A 77 -25.62 -13.65 6.50
N GLY A 78 -25.76 -12.33 6.36
CA GLY A 78 -25.34 -11.35 7.36
C GLY A 78 -23.86 -10.96 7.32
N LEU A 79 -23.08 -11.43 6.34
CA LEU A 79 -21.67 -11.08 6.16
C LEU A 79 -21.45 -10.37 4.82
N CYS A 80 -20.55 -9.41 4.79
CA CYS A 80 -20.22 -8.68 3.58
C CYS A 80 -19.36 -9.53 2.64
N CYS A 81 -19.77 -9.62 1.38
CA CYS A 81 -19.04 -10.33 0.33
C CYS A 81 -19.10 -9.59 -1.00
N LYS A 82 -18.17 -9.92 -1.90
CA LYS A 82 -18.17 -9.45 -3.30
C LYS A 82 -18.26 -10.63 -4.26
N GLU A 83 -19.09 -10.48 -5.29
CA GLU A 83 -19.17 -11.43 -6.40
C GLU A 83 -17.92 -11.32 -7.28
N CYS A 84 -17.24 -12.45 -7.49
CA CYS A 84 -16.08 -12.49 -8.38
C CYS A 84 -15.76 -13.92 -8.84
N ASP A 85 -15.39 -14.10 -10.10
CA ASP A 85 -14.93 -15.40 -10.61
C ASP A 85 -13.56 -15.82 -10.04
N ASN A 86 -12.68 -14.84 -9.80
CA ASN A 86 -11.31 -15.06 -9.33
C ASN A 86 -11.02 -14.18 -8.11
N PRO A 87 -11.53 -14.53 -6.92
CA PRO A 87 -11.62 -13.60 -5.80
C PRO A 87 -10.25 -13.16 -5.28
N TYR A 88 -9.26 -14.06 -5.20
CA TYR A 88 -7.91 -13.71 -4.77
C TYR A 88 -7.17 -12.80 -5.77
N LEU A 89 -7.36 -13.03 -7.08
CA LEU A 89 -6.79 -12.17 -8.11
C LEU A 89 -7.41 -10.77 -8.04
N ASP A 90 -8.73 -10.68 -7.87
CA ASP A 90 -9.42 -9.42 -7.68
C ASP A 90 -8.91 -8.64 -6.45
N ARG A 91 -8.71 -9.31 -5.30
CA ARG A 91 -8.13 -8.65 -4.12
C ARG A 91 -6.68 -8.22 -4.32
N LEU A 92 -5.89 -9.03 -5.03
CA LEU A 92 -4.52 -8.65 -5.39
C LEU A 92 -4.51 -7.38 -6.26
N LEU A 93 -5.38 -7.32 -7.28
CA LEU A 93 -5.51 -6.15 -8.14
C LEU A 93 -5.97 -4.91 -7.37
N GLN A 94 -6.92 -5.06 -6.45
CA GLN A 94 -7.34 -3.96 -5.56
C GLN A 94 -6.17 -3.46 -4.69
N TYR A 95 -5.41 -4.37 -4.09
CA TYR A 95 -4.25 -4.01 -3.27
C TYR A 95 -3.19 -3.28 -4.11
N ILE A 96 -2.87 -3.79 -5.30
CA ILE A 96 -1.94 -3.15 -6.24
C ILE A 96 -2.45 -1.77 -6.65
N ALA A 97 -3.75 -1.61 -6.93
CA ALA A 97 -4.32 -0.32 -7.31
C ALA A 97 -4.11 0.72 -6.19
N LEU A 98 -4.37 0.34 -4.94
CA LEU A 98 -4.18 1.19 -3.76
C LEU A 98 -2.70 1.56 -3.55
N THR A 99 -1.77 0.61 -3.67
CA THR A 99 -0.34 0.90 -3.49
C THR A 99 0.28 1.64 -4.67
N SER A 100 -0.23 1.43 -5.89
CA SER A 100 0.34 1.99 -7.11
C SER A 100 0.34 3.52 -7.15
N VAL A 101 -0.57 4.19 -6.43
CA VAL A 101 -0.61 5.66 -6.35
C VAL A 101 0.62 6.18 -5.61
N ALA A 102 0.96 5.58 -4.48
CA ALA A 102 2.17 5.88 -3.73
C ALA A 102 3.43 5.50 -4.53
N GLU A 103 3.43 4.34 -5.17
CA GLU A 103 4.56 3.93 -6.03
C GLU A 103 4.77 4.87 -7.22
N LYS A 104 3.70 5.38 -7.83
CA LYS A 104 3.80 6.37 -8.92
C LYS A 104 4.47 7.65 -8.43
N LEU A 105 4.08 8.17 -7.26
CA LEU A 105 4.74 9.32 -6.64
C LEU A 105 6.23 9.04 -6.39
N GLN A 106 6.56 7.88 -5.80
CA GLN A 106 7.93 7.50 -5.55
C GLN A 106 8.75 7.35 -6.85
N ARG A 107 8.16 6.81 -7.93
CA ARG A 107 8.82 6.71 -9.25
C ARG A 107 9.06 8.08 -9.87
N THR A 108 8.15 9.05 -9.71
CA THR A 108 8.41 10.42 -10.16
C THR A 108 9.58 11.08 -9.44
N GLN A 109 9.83 10.70 -8.19
CA GLN A 109 11.01 11.16 -7.44
C GLN A 109 12.31 10.41 -7.81
N GLY A 110 12.21 9.24 -8.45
CA GLY A 110 13.34 8.43 -8.90
C GLY A 110 13.62 8.55 -10.41
N ARG A 111 12.97 7.71 -11.22
CA ARG A 111 13.22 7.52 -12.68
C ARG A 111 12.81 8.70 -13.57
N CYS A 112 12.01 9.62 -13.06
CA CYS A 112 11.67 10.89 -13.72
C CYS A 112 12.11 12.08 -12.86
N SER A 113 13.17 11.89 -12.06
CA SER A 113 13.70 12.95 -11.22
C SER A 113 14.29 14.08 -12.07
N THR A 114 14.32 15.28 -11.49
CA THR A 114 15.04 16.42 -12.06
C THR A 114 16.50 16.06 -12.35
N ALA A 115 17.12 15.22 -11.51
CA ALA A 115 18.50 14.75 -11.70
C ALA A 115 18.68 13.88 -12.96
N ASP A 116 17.76 12.96 -13.25
CA ASP A 116 17.80 12.16 -14.47
C ASP A 116 17.58 13.01 -15.74
N ALA A 117 16.68 14.00 -15.66
CA ALA A 117 16.49 14.97 -16.73
C ALA A 117 17.75 15.82 -16.96
N ILE A 118 18.41 16.27 -15.89
CA ILE A 118 19.68 16.99 -15.96
C ILE A 118 20.78 16.12 -16.58
N ASN A 119 20.92 14.86 -16.14
CA ASN A 119 21.90 13.94 -16.70
C ASN A 119 21.65 13.68 -18.19
N SER A 120 20.40 13.51 -18.60
CA SER A 120 20.03 13.31 -20.00
C SER A 120 20.36 14.54 -20.86
N LEU A 121 20.08 15.75 -20.35
CA LEU A 121 20.46 17.01 -20.99
C LEU A 121 21.99 17.17 -21.08
N GLN A 122 22.72 16.75 -20.05
CA GLN A 122 24.19 16.77 -20.05
C GLN A 122 24.75 15.80 -21.10
N SER A 123 24.22 14.58 -21.19
CA SER A 123 24.61 13.62 -22.23
C SER A 123 24.29 14.15 -23.62
N LEU A 124 23.16 14.82 -23.81
CA LEU A 124 22.76 15.43 -25.07
C LEU A 124 23.69 16.59 -25.47
N TYR A 125 23.99 17.51 -24.54
CA TYR A 125 24.92 18.62 -24.77
C TYR A 125 26.33 18.12 -25.13
N HIS A 126 26.81 17.11 -24.42
CA HIS A 126 28.11 16.50 -24.67
C HIS A 126 28.14 15.80 -26.04
N PHE A 127 27.06 15.12 -26.43
CA PHE A 127 26.94 14.52 -27.76
C PHE A 127 26.96 15.57 -28.87
N ILE A 128 26.20 16.66 -28.72
CA ILE A 128 26.12 17.75 -29.70
C ILE A 128 27.47 18.46 -29.87
N THR A 129 28.18 18.71 -28.77
CA THR A 129 29.49 19.37 -28.79
C THR A 129 30.62 18.46 -29.28
N GLN A 130 30.57 17.14 -29.02
CA GLN A 130 31.56 16.18 -29.53
C GLN A 130 31.37 15.81 -31.00
N GLN A 131 30.15 15.83 -31.53
CA GLN A 131 29.89 15.47 -32.94
C GLN A 131 30.15 16.61 -33.93
N GLY A 132 30.57 17.80 -33.48
CA GLY A 132 31.07 18.86 -34.36
C GLY A 132 30.08 19.35 -35.43
N VAL A 133 28.77 19.14 -35.26
CA VAL A 133 27.77 19.46 -36.30
C VAL A 133 27.54 20.97 -36.42
N VAL A 134 27.93 21.77 -35.42
CA VAL A 134 27.89 23.24 -35.49
C VAL A 134 29.02 23.84 -34.64
N GLU A 135 30.00 24.52 -35.26
CA GLU A 135 30.79 25.53 -34.56
C GLU A 135 29.88 26.73 -34.28
N LEU A 136 29.06 26.63 -33.22
CA LEU A 136 28.38 27.79 -32.67
C LEU A 136 29.48 28.67 -32.09
N GLN A 137 29.73 29.81 -32.73
CA GLN A 137 30.61 30.84 -32.18
C GLN A 137 30.03 31.23 -30.82
N GLY A 138 30.64 30.72 -29.75
CA GLY A 138 30.08 30.71 -28.41
C GLY A 138 29.73 32.12 -27.97
N ASN A 139 28.45 32.37 -27.72
CA ASN A 139 28.07 33.57 -27.01
C ASN A 139 28.60 33.41 -25.57
N LEU A 140 29.74 34.02 -25.29
CA LEU A 140 30.43 33.93 -23.98
C LEU A 140 29.51 34.25 -22.81
N GLN A 141 28.51 35.11 -23.02
CA GLN A 141 27.49 35.42 -22.02
C GLN A 141 26.54 34.24 -21.77
N LEU A 142 26.12 33.54 -22.82
CA LEU A 142 25.31 32.33 -22.71
C LEU A 142 26.08 31.19 -22.02
N GLU A 143 27.37 31.02 -22.33
CA GLU A 143 28.21 30.01 -21.66
C GLU A 143 28.40 30.31 -20.16
N ALA A 144 28.54 31.59 -19.80
CA ALA A 144 28.61 32.02 -18.41
C ALA A 144 27.30 31.74 -17.65
N GLU A 145 26.15 32.10 -18.24
CA GLU A 145 24.82 31.83 -17.67
C GLU A 145 24.55 30.33 -17.50
N VAL A 146 24.95 29.50 -18.49
CA VAL A 146 24.82 28.03 -18.40
C VAL A 146 25.69 27.48 -17.27
N ASN A 147 26.93 27.96 -17.10
CA ASN A 147 27.79 27.53 -16.02
C ASN A 147 27.26 27.95 -14.65
N GLU A 148 26.73 29.17 -14.51
CA GLU A 148 26.12 29.65 -13.27
C GLU A 148 24.91 28.79 -12.87
N LEU A 149 24.00 28.52 -13.82
CA LEU A 149 22.87 27.62 -13.60
C LEU A 149 23.32 26.21 -13.22
N ARG A 150 24.40 25.71 -13.81
CA ARG A 150 24.96 24.39 -13.49
C ARG A 150 25.45 24.32 -12.05
N THR A 151 26.17 25.34 -11.59
CA THR A 151 26.65 25.43 -10.22
C THR A 151 25.49 25.56 -9.24
N ALA A 152 24.47 26.38 -9.55
CA ALA A 152 23.27 26.53 -8.73
C ALA A 152 22.52 25.20 -8.57
N VAL A 153 22.33 24.46 -9.67
CA VAL A 153 21.69 23.14 -9.67
C VAL A 153 22.47 22.12 -8.84
N GLN A 154 23.80 22.08 -8.97
CA GLN A 154 24.64 21.19 -8.16
C GLN A 154 24.52 21.52 -6.67
N GLN A 155 24.58 22.81 -6.31
CA GLN A 155 24.46 23.26 -4.93
C GLN A 155 23.10 22.87 -4.33
N LEU A 156 22.00 23.15 -5.04
CA LEU A 156 20.65 22.79 -4.60
C LEU A 156 20.48 21.27 -4.46
N THR A 157 21.12 20.48 -5.34
CA THR A 157 21.09 19.01 -5.24
C THR A 157 21.79 18.52 -3.97
N ILE A 158 22.94 19.10 -3.62
CA ILE A 158 23.68 18.76 -2.41
C ILE A 158 22.86 19.14 -1.17
N GLU A 159 22.30 20.34 -1.14
CA GLU A 159 21.46 20.82 -0.03
C GLU A 159 20.23 19.92 0.17
N GLN A 160 19.57 19.52 -0.93
CA GLN A 160 18.44 18.60 -0.89
C GLN A 160 18.83 17.25 -0.28
N ILE A 161 19.95 16.66 -0.70
CA ILE A 161 20.44 15.38 -0.18
C ILE A 161 20.74 15.50 1.32
N GLN A 162 21.40 16.59 1.73
CA GLN A 162 21.76 16.81 3.12
C GLN A 162 20.53 16.98 4.02
N GLN A 163 19.51 17.72 3.55
CA GLN A 163 18.24 17.85 4.26
C GLN A 163 17.51 16.50 4.39
N GLN A 164 17.49 15.70 3.31
CA GLN A 164 16.89 14.36 3.35
C GLN A 164 17.61 13.45 4.36
N GLN A 165 18.94 13.45 4.38
CA GLN A 165 19.73 12.66 5.33
C GLN A 165 19.49 13.10 6.78
N LEU A 166 19.37 14.41 7.03
CA LEU A 166 19.09 14.94 8.37
C LEU A 166 17.75 14.43 8.91
N LEU A 167 16.74 14.34 8.05
CA LEU A 167 15.39 13.93 8.43
C LEU A 167 15.13 12.43 8.31
N ALA A 168 15.99 11.67 7.62
CA ALA A 168 15.81 10.25 7.37
C ALA A 168 15.64 9.44 8.67
N ARG A 169 16.43 9.75 9.70
CA ARG A 169 16.33 9.09 11.00
C ARG A 169 14.98 9.35 11.68
N LEU A 170 14.49 10.59 11.62
CA LEU A 170 13.19 10.95 12.19
C LEU A 170 12.05 10.24 11.45
N GLN A 171 12.13 10.19 10.11
CA GLN A 171 11.14 9.48 9.30
C GLN A 171 11.08 7.98 9.63
N ALA A 172 12.25 7.33 9.77
CA ALA A 172 12.33 5.93 10.16
C ALA A 172 11.75 5.66 11.55
N GLU A 173 11.96 6.60 12.49
CA GLU A 173 11.40 6.50 13.85
C GLU A 173 9.87 6.66 13.84
N ILE A 174 9.33 7.59 13.03
CA ILE A 174 7.88 7.74 12.83
C ILE A 174 7.31 6.42 12.29
N ASP A 175 7.88 5.87 11.22
CA ASP A 175 7.41 4.64 10.61
C ASP A 175 7.47 3.45 11.60
N THR A 176 8.55 3.35 12.38
CA THR A 176 8.70 2.34 13.44
C THR A 176 7.60 2.45 14.49
N ASN A 177 7.27 3.67 14.92
CA ASN A 177 6.23 3.88 15.92
C ASN A 177 4.82 3.67 15.35
N LEU A 178 4.56 4.06 14.10
CA LEU A 178 3.30 3.72 13.43
C LEU A 178 3.08 2.20 13.42
N GLN A 179 4.10 1.42 13.07
CA GLN A 179 4.05 -0.04 13.12
C GLN A 179 3.84 -0.57 14.54
N ARG A 180 4.59 -0.04 15.52
CA ARG A 180 4.51 -0.45 16.93
C ARG A 180 3.11 -0.29 17.52
N TYR A 181 2.39 0.75 17.12
CA TYR A 181 1.04 1.05 17.59
C TYR A 181 -0.06 0.59 16.61
N HIS A 182 0.30 -0.21 15.60
CA HIS A 182 -0.63 -0.71 14.57
C HIS A 182 -1.45 0.39 13.89
N LEU A 183 -0.85 1.58 13.73
CA LEU A 183 -1.49 2.71 13.07
C LEU A 183 -1.26 2.60 11.56
N PRO A 184 -2.32 2.73 10.73
CA PRO A 184 -2.16 2.64 9.29
C PRO A 184 -1.30 3.80 8.78
N LYS A 185 -0.27 3.49 7.99
CA LYS A 185 0.57 4.48 7.32
C LYS A 185 -0.11 4.94 6.03
N ASP A 186 -0.22 6.24 5.85
CA ASP A 186 -0.61 6.86 4.59
C ASP A 186 0.67 7.34 3.88
N GLU A 187 1.03 6.67 2.80
CA GLU A 187 2.24 6.98 2.02
C GLU A 187 2.15 8.33 1.28
N LEU A 188 0.95 8.93 1.18
CA LEU A 188 0.74 10.24 0.55
C LEU A 188 0.70 11.39 1.58
N ALA A 189 0.54 11.06 2.86
CA ALA A 189 0.46 12.06 3.93
C ALA A 189 1.83 12.71 4.18
N ARG A 190 1.82 13.98 4.61
CA ARG A 190 3.07 14.64 5.01
C ARG A 190 3.59 13.99 6.30
N PRO A 191 4.92 13.94 6.51
CA PRO A 191 5.51 13.40 7.74
C PRO A 191 4.93 13.97 9.04
N SER A 192 4.57 15.26 9.04
CA SER A 192 3.92 15.92 10.17
C SER A 192 2.55 15.33 10.51
N ASP A 193 1.79 14.91 9.49
CA ASP A 193 0.45 14.36 9.66
C ASP A 193 0.53 12.96 10.27
N SER A 194 1.51 12.15 9.83
CA SER A 194 1.86 10.85 10.43
C SER A 194 2.32 10.98 11.89
N LEU A 195 3.16 11.96 12.20
CA LEU A 195 3.61 12.24 13.56
C LEU A 195 2.45 12.71 14.46
N ASN A 196 1.58 13.58 13.95
CA ASN A 196 0.39 14.01 14.69
C ASN A 196 -0.55 12.84 14.96
N LYS A 197 -0.77 11.96 13.99
CA LYS A 197 -1.57 10.74 14.17
C LYS A 197 -1.05 9.88 15.33
N LEU A 198 0.26 9.70 15.40
CA LEU A 198 0.91 8.99 16.51
C LEU A 198 0.64 9.69 17.85
N PHE A 199 0.83 11.01 17.94
CA PHE A 199 0.61 11.73 19.19
C PHE A 199 -0.85 11.78 19.62
N THR A 200 -1.79 11.88 18.68
CA THR A 200 -3.23 11.79 18.97
C THR A 200 -3.57 10.42 19.55
N HIS A 201 -3.12 9.33 18.92
CA HIS A 201 -3.34 7.98 19.44
C HIS A 201 -2.77 7.79 20.85
N LEU A 202 -1.54 8.27 21.09
CA LEU A 202 -0.92 8.20 22.42
C LEU A 202 -1.69 8.99 23.46
N ARG A 203 -2.26 10.13 23.10
CA ARG A 203 -3.06 10.96 23.99
C ARG A 203 -4.40 10.32 24.34
N GLU A 204 -5.07 9.71 23.37
CA GLU A 204 -6.36 9.04 23.58
C GLU A 204 -6.24 7.75 24.40
N ARG A 205 -5.05 7.12 24.38
CA ARG A 205 -4.76 5.91 25.17
C ARG A 205 -4.56 6.21 26.66
N HIS A 206 -4.26 7.45 27.03
CA HIS A 206 -3.95 7.88 28.40
C HIS A 206 -5.14 8.60 29.04
#